data_AF-A0A8J3M985-F1
#
_entry.id   AF-A0A8J3M985-F1
#
_cell.length_a   1.000
_cell.length_b   1.000
_cell.length_c   1.000
_cell.angle_alpha   90.00
_cell.angle_beta   90.00
_cell.angle_gamma   90.00
#
_symmetry.space_group_name_H-M   'P 1'
#
loop_
_entity.id
_entity.type
_entity.pdbx_description
1 polymer ?
#
loop_
_entity_poly.entity_id
_entity_poly.type
_entity_poly.pdbx_seq_one_letter_code
_entity_poly.pdbx_strand_id
1 'polypeptide(L)'
;MTDDVTKRAAALLKEHRESIDRLDAILVYTLGERFKHTQAVGKLKAEHDLPPSDPAREATQIARLEDLAVKADLDPEFAKAFLAFIIREVIHHHEKHQK
;
A
#
# COMPACT_ATOMS: atom_id res chain seq x y z
N MET A 1 -29.18 19.00 27.14
CA MET A 1 -29.28 18.07 25.99
C MET A 1 -28.11 18.23 25.03
N THR A 2 -27.74 19.44 24.59
CA THR A 2 -26.63 19.66 23.65
C THR A 2 -25.27 19.16 24.16
N ASP A 3 -24.95 19.40 25.45
CA ASP A 3 -23.71 18.95 26.07
C ASP A 3 -23.55 17.41 26.12
N ASP A 4 -24.67 16.70 26.27
CA ASP A 4 -24.71 15.22 26.29
C ASP A 4 -24.48 14.63 24.89
N VAL A 5 -25.08 15.25 23.86
CA VAL A 5 -24.86 14.89 22.45
C VAL A 5 -23.40 15.13 22.04
N THR A 6 -22.82 16.26 22.43
CA THR A 6 -21.40 16.57 22.13
C THR A 6 -20.45 15.59 22.82
N LYS A 7 -20.69 15.23 24.08
CA LYS A 7 -19.87 14.23 24.80
C LYS A 7 -19.96 12.84 24.16
N ARG A 8 -21.16 12.42 23.76
CA ARG A 8 -21.35 11.15 23.04
C ARG A 8 -20.63 11.14 21.68
N ALA A 9 -20.74 12.22 20.91
CA ALA A 9 -20.03 12.35 19.64
C ALA A 9 -18.51 12.29 19.82
N ALA A 10 -17.96 12.94 20.86
CA ALA A 10 -16.53 12.90 21.17
C ALA A 10 -16.05 11.48 21.51
N ALA A 11 -16.85 10.71 22.26
CA ALA A 11 -16.52 9.32 22.57
C ALA A 11 -16.49 8.43 21.32
N LEU A 12 -17.48 8.55 20.43
CA LEU A 12 -17.52 7.80 19.16
C LEU A 12 -16.36 8.19 18.24
N LEU A 13 -16.04 9.49 18.14
CA LEU A 13 -14.88 9.95 17.38
C LEU A 13 -13.57 9.36 17.91
N LYS A 14 -13.43 9.25 19.22
CA LYS A 14 -12.25 8.63 19.85
C LYS A 14 -12.14 7.16 19.45
N GLU A 15 -13.21 6.39 19.53
CA GLU A 15 -13.22 4.96 19.17
C GLU A 15 -12.90 4.73 17.67
N HIS A 16 -13.45 5.57 16.79
CA HIS A 16 -13.12 5.53 15.37
C HIS A 16 -11.63 5.84 15.12
N ARG A 17 -11.08 6.86 15.78
CA ARG A 17 -9.66 7.22 15.65
C ARG A 17 -8.74 6.11 16.15
N GLU A 18 -9.05 5.50 17.29
CA GLU A 18 -8.28 4.34 17.78
C GLU A 18 -8.31 3.17 16.78
N SER A 19 -9.41 3.00 16.04
CA SER A 19 -9.50 1.99 14.99
C SER A 19 -8.67 2.37 13.75
N ILE A 20 -8.67 3.63 13.36
CA ILE A 20 -7.84 4.17 12.27
C ILE A 20 -6.36 3.98 12.60
N ASP A 21 -5.91 4.36 13.80
CA ASP A 21 -4.52 4.23 14.23
C ASP A 21 -4.02 2.77 14.14
N ARG A 22 -4.89 1.80 14.48
CA ARG A 22 -4.58 0.36 14.34
C ARG A 22 -4.47 -0.06 12.88
N LEU A 23 -5.35 0.42 12.01
CA LEU A 23 -5.29 0.13 10.58
C LEU A 23 -4.04 0.75 9.94
N ASP A 24 -3.68 1.97 10.33
CA ASP A 24 -2.46 2.64 9.87
C ASP A 24 -1.21 1.86 10.25
N ALA A 25 -1.15 1.33 11.47
CA ALA A 25 -0.05 0.44 11.87
C ALA A 25 0.04 -0.81 10.97
N ILE A 26 -1.10 -1.46 10.68
CA ILE A 26 -1.15 -2.62 9.78
C ILE A 26 -0.65 -2.26 8.38
N LEU A 27 -1.08 -1.11 7.84
CA LEU A 27 -0.65 -0.62 6.53
C LEU A 27 0.87 -0.41 6.50
N VAL A 28 1.44 0.25 7.51
CA VAL A 28 2.89 0.51 7.58
C VAL A 28 3.69 -0.79 7.66
N TYR A 29 3.31 -1.73 8.52
CA TYR A 29 4.02 -3.02 8.62
C TYR A 29 3.89 -3.85 7.34
N THR A 30 2.71 -3.85 6.71
CA THR A 30 2.48 -4.56 5.44
C THR A 30 3.32 -3.97 4.31
N LEU A 31 3.44 -2.63 4.25
CA LEU A 31 4.35 -1.98 3.33
C LEU A 31 5.79 -2.39 3.61
N GLY A 32 6.26 -2.33 4.86
CA GLY A 32 7.61 -2.75 5.23
C GLY A 32 7.96 -4.16 4.71
N GLU A 33 7.07 -5.13 4.92
CA GLU A 33 7.25 -6.49 4.40
C GLU A 33 7.23 -6.55 2.86
N ARG A 34 6.31 -5.81 2.21
CA ARG A 34 6.26 -5.72 0.74
C ARG A 34 7.59 -5.18 0.17
N PHE A 35 8.16 -4.14 0.79
CA PHE A 35 9.43 -3.57 0.35
C PHE A 35 10.59 -4.57 0.47
N LYS A 36 10.68 -5.33 1.57
CA LYS A 36 11.68 -6.41 1.73
C LYS A 36 11.58 -7.43 0.60
N HIS A 37 10.38 -7.86 0.24
CA HIS A 37 10.18 -8.79 -0.87
C HIS A 37 10.56 -8.19 -2.22
N THR A 38 10.25 -6.92 -2.49
CA THR A 38 10.66 -6.28 -3.75
C THR A 38 12.18 -6.16 -3.86
N GLN A 39 12.89 -5.91 -2.77
CA GLN A 39 14.36 -5.91 -2.73
C GLN A 39 14.94 -7.30 -3.00
N ALA A 40 14.37 -8.34 -2.39
CA ALA A 40 14.78 -9.72 -2.64
C ALA A 40 14.55 -10.13 -4.10
N VAL A 41 13.42 -9.74 -4.70
CA VAL A 41 13.14 -9.95 -6.13
C VAL A 41 14.15 -9.19 -7.00
N GLY A 42 14.45 -7.94 -6.67
CA GLY A 42 15.46 -7.15 -7.40
C GLY A 42 16.84 -7.79 -7.36
N LYS A 43 17.28 -8.26 -6.19
CA LYS A 43 18.54 -9.01 -6.02
C LYS A 43 18.55 -10.30 -6.84
N LEU A 44 17.48 -11.09 -6.75
CA LEU A 44 17.36 -12.34 -7.51
C LEU A 44 17.40 -12.10 -9.02
N LYS A 45 16.73 -11.05 -9.50
CA LYS A 45 16.77 -10.67 -10.91
C LYS A 45 18.18 -10.30 -11.35
N ALA A 46 18.89 -9.51 -10.55
CA ALA A 46 20.27 -9.12 -10.84
C ALA A 46 21.25 -10.31 -10.83
N GLU A 47 21.09 -11.25 -9.89
CA GLU A 47 21.94 -12.47 -9.80
C GLU A 47 21.77 -13.42 -11.01
N HIS A 48 20.63 -13.33 -11.71
CA HIS A 48 20.28 -14.22 -12.81
C HIS A 48 20.10 -13.51 -14.15
N ASP A 49 20.58 -12.26 -14.28
CA ASP A 49 20.46 -11.44 -15.50
C ASP A 49 19.01 -11.35 -16.05
N LEU A 50 18.02 -11.37 -15.15
CA LEU A 50 16.60 -11.27 -15.51
C LEU A 50 16.20 -9.80 -15.71
N PRO A 51 15.25 -9.52 -16.62
CA PRO A 51 14.83 -8.16 -16.90
C PRO A 51 14.17 -7.50 -15.68
N PRO A 52 14.43 -6.19 -15.45
CA PRO A 52 13.87 -5.47 -14.31
C PRO A 52 12.35 -5.34 -14.39
N SER A 53 11.79 -5.20 -15.60
CA SER A 53 10.35 -5.12 -15.87
C SER A 53 9.80 -6.43 -16.45
N ASP A 54 8.54 -6.73 -16.12
CA ASP A 54 7.75 -7.81 -16.71
C ASP A 54 6.35 -7.26 -17.03
N PRO A 55 6.12 -6.76 -18.27
CA PRO A 55 4.88 -6.08 -18.64
C PRO A 55 3.63 -6.96 -18.47
N ALA A 56 3.74 -8.27 -18.70
CA ALA A 56 2.62 -9.19 -18.54
C ALA A 56 2.25 -9.36 -17.05
N ARG A 57 3.26 -9.48 -16.19
CA ARG A 57 3.07 -9.49 -14.73
C ARG A 57 2.50 -8.17 -14.22
N GLU A 58 2.95 -7.04 -14.74
CA GLU A 58 2.47 -5.70 -14.38
C GLU A 58 0.98 -5.52 -14.75
N ALA A 59 0.59 -5.88 -15.97
CA ALA A 59 -0.81 -5.83 -16.41
C ALA A 59 -1.73 -6.69 -15.50
N THR A 60 -1.27 -7.90 -15.14
CA THR A 60 -2.02 -8.79 -14.23
C THR A 60 -2.15 -8.20 -12.81
N GLN A 61 -1.14 -7.46 -12.34
CA GLN A 61 -1.22 -6.78 -11.03
C GLN A 61 -2.25 -5.66 -11.01
N ILE A 62 -2.29 -4.87 -12.08
CA ILE A 62 -3.23 -3.76 -12.21
C ILE A 62 -4.67 -4.29 -12.21
N ALA A 63 -4.97 -5.27 -13.07
CA ALA A 63 -6.31 -5.85 -13.14
C ALA A 63 -6.76 -6.47 -11.81
N ARG A 64 -5.87 -7.18 -11.12
CA ARG A 64 -6.17 -7.73 -9.78
C ARG A 64 -6.40 -6.64 -8.75
N LEU A 65 -5.67 -5.53 -8.82
CA LEU A 65 -5.83 -4.43 -7.87
C LEU A 65 -7.16 -3.70 -8.09
N GLU A 66 -7.56 -3.46 -9.34
CA GLU A 66 -8.87 -2.88 -9.67
C GLU A 66 -10.01 -3.74 -9.08
N ASP A 67 -9.95 -5.05 -9.28
CA ASP A 67 -10.93 -5.99 -8.70
C ASP A 67 -10.95 -5.96 -7.17
N LEU A 68 -9.78 -5.89 -6.53
CA LEU A 68 -9.69 -5.76 -5.07
C LEU A 68 -10.26 -4.43 -4.57
N ALA A 69 -10.02 -3.34 -5.29
CA ALA A 69 -10.54 -2.02 -4.94
C ALA A 69 -12.08 -2.01 -4.98
N VAL A 70 -12.66 -2.54 -6.06
CA VAL A 70 -14.13 -2.68 -6.19
C VAL A 70 -14.70 -3.53 -5.05
N LYS A 71 -14.08 -4.66 -4.71
CA LYS A 71 -14.53 -5.54 -3.62
C LYS A 71 -14.42 -4.91 -2.24
N ALA A 72 -13.50 -3.95 -2.06
CA ALA A 72 -13.26 -3.25 -0.81
C ALA A 72 -14.05 -1.93 -0.69
N ASP A 73 -14.91 -1.61 -1.66
CA ASP A 73 -15.59 -0.31 -1.77
C ASP A 73 -14.61 0.88 -1.77
N LEU A 74 -13.46 0.67 -2.43
CA LEU A 74 -12.41 1.67 -2.63
C LEU A 74 -12.40 2.11 -4.10
N ASP A 75 -12.23 3.42 -4.34
CA ASP A 75 -12.08 3.96 -5.69
C ASP A 75 -10.92 3.27 -6.44
N PRO A 76 -11.19 2.59 -7.57
CA PRO A 76 -10.15 1.92 -8.36
C PRO A 76 -9.06 2.87 -8.86
N GLU A 77 -9.39 4.13 -9.16
CA GLU A 77 -8.39 5.11 -9.61
C GLU A 77 -7.46 5.50 -8.47
N PHE A 78 -7.99 5.67 -7.25
CA PHE A 78 -7.17 5.84 -6.05
C PHE A 78 -6.26 4.63 -5.82
N ALA A 79 -6.79 3.40 -5.94
CA ALA A 79 -5.99 2.19 -5.76
C ALA A 79 -4.82 2.11 -6.76
N LYS A 80 -5.07 2.43 -8.03
CA LYS A 80 -4.01 2.53 -9.06
C LYS A 80 -2.96 3.58 -8.71
N ALA A 81 -3.40 4.79 -8.33
CA ALA A 81 -2.50 5.87 -7.96
C ALA A 81 -1.61 5.50 -6.77
N PHE A 82 -2.19 4.83 -5.77
CA PHE A 82 -1.47 4.30 -4.62
C PHE A 82 -0.45 3.24 -5.03
N LEU A 83 -0.82 2.24 -5.84
CA LEU A 83 0.13 1.24 -6.32
C LEU A 83 1.27 1.88 -7.14
N ALA A 84 0.93 2.81 -8.03
CA ALA A 84 1.92 3.54 -8.82
C ALA A 84 2.90 4.32 -7.92
N PHE A 85 2.41 4.92 -6.83
CA PHE A 85 3.26 5.55 -5.82
C PHE A 85 4.21 4.55 -5.15
N ILE A 86 3.70 3.41 -4.68
CA ILE A 86 4.53 2.39 -4.04
C ILE A 86 5.59 1.83 -5.00
N ILE A 87 5.25 1.58 -6.27
CA ILE A 87 6.22 1.09 -7.27
C ILE A 87 7.33 2.12 -7.50
N ARG A 88 6.99 3.41 -7.64
CA ARG A 88 7.99 4.48 -7.79
C ARG A 88 8.95 4.52 -6.60
N GLU A 89 8.43 4.41 -5.38
CA GLU A 89 9.25 4.44 -4.18
C GLU A 89 10.19 3.22 -4.09
N VAL A 90 9.72 2.03 -4.50
CA VAL A 90 10.56 0.83 -4.60
C VAL A 90 11.72 1.04 -5.58
N ILE A 91 11.47 1.61 -6.77
CA ILE A 91 12.50 1.87 -7.78
C ILE A 91 13.54 2.85 -7.24
N HIS A 92 13.10 3.97 -6.66
CA HIS A 92 13.98 4.97 -6.04
C HIS A 92 14.88 4.38 -4.95
N HIS A 93 14.34 3.49 -4.11
CA HIS A 93 15.13 2.79 -3.11
C HIS A 93 16.18 1.86 -3.73
N HIS A 94 15.85 1.14 -4.81
CA HIS A 94 16.84 0.28 -5.51
C HIS A 94 17.98 1.10 -6.10
N GLU A 95 17.68 2.23 -6.77
CA GLU A 95 18.70 3.10 -7.36
C GLU A 95 19.66 3.69 -6.31
N LYS A 96 19.16 3.97 -5.10
CA LYS A 96 19.99 4.46 -3.98
C LYS A 96 20.86 3.37 -3.34
N HIS A 97 20.36 2.14 -3.25
CA HIS A 97 21.08 1.02 -2.63
C HIS A 97 22.05 0.31 -3.59
N GLN A 98 21.99 0.59 -4.90
CA GLN A 98 22.96 0.11 -5.91
C GLN A 98 24.17 1.04 -6.10
N LYS A 99 24.30 2.12 -5.31
CA LYS A 99 25.53 2.93 -5.19
C LYS A 99 26.34 2.51 -3.98
#